data_AF-A0A0L6W4J7-F1
#
_entry.id   AF-A0A0L6W4J7-F1
#
_cell.length_a   1.000
_cell.length_b   1.000
_cell.length_c   1.000
_cell.angle_alpha   90.00
_cell.angle_beta   90.00
_cell.angle_gamma   90.00
#
_symmetry.space_group_name_H-M   'P 1'
#
loop_
_entity.id
_entity.type
_entity.pdbx_description
1 polymer ?
#
loop_
_entity_poly.entity_id
_entity_poly.type
_entity_poly.pdbx_seq_one_letter_code
_entity_poly.pdbx_strand_id
1 'polypeptide(L)'
;MTIILPFSGGVTAYLSIILDWYRTTPYFCPLCKGKTHRHGKYLRTVYSQDECFIIPIFRRRCPNCRVTFSFIPSFIKPYARFLNSYRFALFQRHVVDGISIRQTPSYSSAHGMHSVSTCTFRRWLKRFKKIAPEVSKHLTTRLLELRPGLSIPKGLPDIAFVLNAGQVLNLIVQSLLPEEPLHSYGVFDMLNLLLPGNLLV
;
A
#
# COMPACT_ATOMS: atom_id res chain seq x y z
N MET A 1 -10.28 -13.35 8.79
CA MET A 1 -9.62 -12.15 9.32
C MET A 1 -8.39 -11.83 8.47
N THR A 2 -7.99 -10.56 8.41
CA THR A 2 -6.82 -10.12 7.63
C THR A 2 -5.84 -9.43 8.55
N ILE A 3 -4.57 -9.78 8.42
CA ILE A 3 -3.46 -9.11 9.09
C ILE A 3 -2.61 -8.48 7.99
N ILE A 4 -2.40 -7.17 8.09
CA ILE A 4 -1.42 -6.49 7.23
C ILE A 4 -0.05 -6.90 7.72
N LEU A 5 0.76 -7.46 6.83
CA LEU A 5 2.16 -7.78 7.06
C LEU A 5 2.98 -6.55 6.61
N PRO A 6 3.58 -5.79 7.54
CA PRO A 6 4.57 -4.78 7.21
C PRO A 6 5.65 -5.39 6.32
N PHE A 7 5.83 -4.85 5.13
CA PHE A 7 6.80 -5.35 4.18
C PHE A 7 7.49 -4.18 3.50
N SER A 8 8.81 -4.08 3.72
CA SER A 8 9.69 -3.11 3.08
C SER A 8 10.31 -3.79 1.86
N GLY A 9 9.72 -3.57 0.69
CA GLY A 9 10.17 -4.16 -0.56
C GLY A 9 9.04 -4.38 -1.56
N GLY A 10 9.42 -4.78 -2.77
CA GLY A 10 8.50 -5.04 -3.85
C GLY A 10 7.81 -6.39 -3.86
N VAL A 11 7.04 -6.59 -4.92
CA VAL A 11 6.44 -7.90 -5.21
C VAL A 11 7.53 -8.95 -5.43
N THR A 12 8.63 -8.61 -6.12
CA THR A 12 9.75 -9.53 -6.36
C THR A 12 10.45 -9.93 -5.07
N ALA A 13 10.82 -8.96 -4.22
CA ALA A 13 11.37 -9.22 -2.89
C ALA A 13 10.42 -10.05 -2.01
N TYR A 14 9.12 -9.78 -2.09
CA TYR A 14 8.13 -10.59 -1.38
C TYR A 14 8.15 -12.04 -1.83
N LEU A 15 8.15 -12.28 -3.15
CA LEU A 15 8.15 -13.63 -3.71
C LEU A 15 9.40 -14.42 -3.32
N SER A 16 10.56 -13.77 -3.22
CA SER A 16 11.82 -14.45 -2.85
C SER A 16 11.87 -14.88 -1.39
N ILE A 17 11.31 -14.09 -0.45
CA ILE A 17 11.48 -14.35 0.99
C ILE A 17 10.24 -14.97 1.67
N ILE A 18 9.04 -14.79 1.11
CA ILE A 18 7.80 -15.06 1.86
C ILE A 18 7.62 -16.53 2.27
N LEU A 19 8.08 -17.48 1.46
CA LEU A 19 7.94 -18.89 1.77
C LEU A 19 8.78 -19.28 2.99
N ASP A 20 10.01 -18.80 3.05
CA ASP A 20 10.89 -19.02 4.19
C ASP A 20 10.31 -18.34 5.44
N TRP A 21 9.98 -17.05 5.34
CA TRP A 21 9.33 -16.30 6.41
C TRP A 21 8.12 -17.04 6.97
N TYR A 22 7.24 -17.57 6.11
CA TYR A 22 6.05 -18.31 6.56
C TYR A 22 6.38 -19.63 7.26
N ARG A 23 7.48 -20.29 6.89
CA ARG A 23 7.90 -21.57 7.48
C ARG A 23 8.56 -21.38 8.84
N THR A 24 9.41 -20.36 8.96
CA THR A 24 10.28 -20.14 10.12
C THR A 24 9.64 -19.25 11.17
N THR A 25 8.76 -18.31 10.77
CA THR A 25 8.18 -17.35 11.71
C THR A 25 7.13 -18.01 12.62
N PRO A 26 7.33 -18.01 13.95
CA PRO A 26 6.29 -18.35 14.90
C PRO A 26 5.25 -17.23 14.92
N TYR A 27 3.97 -17.59 14.93
CA TYR A 27 2.89 -16.60 14.98
C TYR A 27 1.86 -16.95 16.03
N PHE A 28 1.50 -15.97 16.84
CA PHE A 28 0.53 -16.09 17.92
C PHE A 28 -0.81 -15.48 17.51
N CYS A 29 -1.90 -16.05 18.00
CA CYS A 29 -3.23 -15.55 17.69
C CYS A 29 -3.35 -14.11 18.19
N PRO A 30 -3.79 -13.14 17.37
CA PRO A 30 -3.90 -11.76 17.85
C PRO A 30 -4.97 -11.62 18.94
N LEU A 31 -5.95 -12.53 18.99
CA LEU A 31 -7.07 -12.52 19.93
C LEU A 31 -6.71 -13.14 21.29
N CYS A 32 -6.24 -14.39 21.31
CA CYS A 32 -5.98 -15.13 22.56
C CYS A 32 -4.50 -15.35 22.86
N LYS A 33 -3.59 -14.86 22.03
CA LYS A 33 -2.14 -15.06 22.12
C LYS A 33 -1.67 -16.53 22.05
N GLY A 34 -2.57 -17.49 21.85
CA GLY A 34 -2.23 -18.90 21.68
C GLY A 34 -1.45 -19.18 20.39
N LYS A 35 -0.59 -20.21 20.43
CA LYS A 35 0.22 -20.65 19.27
C LYS A 35 -0.68 -21.06 18.11
N THR A 36 -0.32 -20.65 16.89
CA THR A 36 -1.10 -20.94 15.69
C THR A 36 -0.39 -21.93 14.77
N HIS A 37 -1.16 -22.65 13.96
CA HIS A 37 -0.63 -23.57 12.97
C HIS A 37 -0.83 -23.03 11.55
N ARG A 38 0.02 -23.52 10.64
CA ARG A 38 -0.01 -23.23 9.20
C ARG A 38 -1.33 -23.68 8.59
N HIS A 39 -1.98 -22.83 7.79
CA HIS A 39 -3.30 -23.09 7.19
C HIS A 39 -3.29 -22.83 5.67
N GLY A 40 -2.26 -23.35 5.00
CA GLY A 40 -2.06 -23.26 3.56
C GLY A 40 -1.89 -21.82 3.04
N LYS A 41 -2.16 -21.65 1.75
CA LYS A 41 -2.13 -20.37 1.04
C LYS A 41 -3.25 -20.30 0.00
N TYR A 42 -3.58 -19.11 -0.46
CA TYR A 42 -4.31 -18.91 -1.71
C TYR A 42 -3.46 -18.02 -2.63
N LEU A 43 -3.67 -18.13 -3.94
CA LEU A 43 -2.99 -17.29 -4.91
C LEU A 43 -3.83 -16.05 -5.19
N ARG A 44 -3.17 -14.90 -5.36
CA ARG A 44 -3.81 -13.63 -5.65
C ARG A 44 -3.12 -12.96 -6.82
N THR A 45 -3.91 -12.61 -7.83
CA THR A 45 -3.45 -11.78 -8.93
C THR A 45 -3.42 -10.32 -8.52
N VAL A 46 -2.27 -9.68 -8.72
CA VAL A 46 -2.00 -8.29 -8.36
C VAL A 46 -1.46 -7.55 -9.58
N TYR A 47 -2.05 -6.40 -9.89
CA TYR A 47 -1.72 -5.60 -11.06
C TYR A 47 -0.91 -4.37 -10.64
N SER A 48 0.22 -4.15 -11.29
CA SER A 48 0.92 -2.87 -11.34
C SER A 48 0.45 -2.07 -12.56
N GLN A 49 1.21 -1.04 -12.92
CA GLN A 49 0.99 -0.28 -14.14
C GLN A 49 1.27 -1.09 -15.40
N ASP A 50 2.35 -1.88 -15.36
CA ASP A 50 2.94 -2.51 -16.53
C ASP A 50 2.95 -4.06 -16.42
N GLU A 51 2.73 -4.60 -15.22
CA GLU A 51 2.92 -6.02 -14.92
C GLU A 51 1.77 -6.61 -14.10
N CYS A 52 1.59 -7.93 -14.25
CA CYS A 52 0.64 -8.73 -13.51
C CYS A 52 1.39 -9.81 -12.73
N PHE A 53 1.20 -9.86 -11.42
CA PHE A 53 1.86 -10.80 -10.53
C PHE A 53 0.85 -11.78 -9.94
N ILE A 54 1.26 -13.03 -9.73
CA ILE A 54 0.53 -14.00 -8.92
C ILE A 54 1.30 -14.21 -7.62
N ILE A 55 0.76 -13.69 -6.52
CA ILE A 55 1.42 -13.77 -5.21
C ILE A 55 0.73 -14.79 -4.31
N PRO A 56 1.48 -15.56 -3.49
CA PRO A 56 0.91 -16.40 -2.46
C PRO A 56 0.49 -15.56 -1.25
N ILE A 57 -0.74 -15.73 -0.78
CA ILE A 57 -1.20 -15.21 0.51
C ILE A 57 -1.29 -16.37 1.50
N PHE A 58 -0.39 -16.36 2.48
CA PHE A 58 -0.34 -17.40 3.50
C PHE A 58 -1.36 -17.17 4.60
N ARG A 59 -1.82 -18.26 5.20
CA ARG A 59 -2.81 -18.23 6.28
C ARG A 59 -2.35 -19.02 7.49
N ARG A 60 -2.82 -18.62 8.65
CA ARG A 60 -2.66 -19.36 9.91
C ARG A 60 -4.02 -19.53 10.55
N ARG A 61 -4.15 -20.58 11.36
CA ARG A 61 -5.36 -20.85 12.13
C ARG A 61 -5.01 -21.02 13.61
N CYS A 62 -5.77 -20.36 14.45
CA CYS A 62 -5.70 -20.57 15.89
C CYS A 62 -6.56 -21.78 16.27
N PRO A 63 -6.02 -22.81 16.95
CA PRO A 63 -6.82 -23.94 17.42
C PRO A 63 -7.80 -23.52 18.53
N ASN A 64 -7.40 -22.59 19.42
CA ASN A 64 -8.20 -22.16 20.56
C ASN A 64 -9.42 -21.34 20.11
N CYS A 65 -9.22 -20.26 19.36
CA CYS A 65 -10.32 -19.39 18.90
C CYS A 65 -11.00 -19.90 17.63
N ARG A 66 -10.42 -20.92 16.96
CA ARG A 66 -10.83 -21.42 15.64
C ARG A 66 -10.86 -20.37 14.52
N VAL A 67 -10.22 -19.21 14.73
CA VAL A 67 -10.13 -18.12 13.75
C VAL A 67 -8.97 -18.36 12.78
N THR A 68 -9.25 -18.12 11.49
CA THR A 68 -8.26 -18.09 10.41
C THR A 68 -7.91 -16.65 10.04
N PHE A 69 -6.62 -16.39 9.87
CA PHE A 69 -6.10 -15.12 9.41
C PHE A 69 -5.16 -15.26 8.23
N SER A 70 -5.26 -14.31 7.30
CA SER A 70 -4.42 -14.19 6.11
C SER A 70 -3.41 -13.06 6.30
N PHE A 71 -2.16 -13.30 5.90
CA PHE A 71 -1.11 -12.28 5.89
C PHE A 71 -1.09 -11.58 4.55
N ILE A 72 -1.60 -10.35 4.53
CA ILE A 72 -1.65 -9.52 3.34
C ILE A 72 -0.47 -8.56 3.38
N PRO A 73 0.45 -8.60 2.41
CA PRO A 73 1.58 -7.68 2.41
C PRO A 73 1.09 -6.23 2.28
N SER A 74 1.79 -5.30 2.94
CA SER A 74 1.41 -3.88 3.01
C SER A 74 1.25 -3.23 1.64
N PHE A 75 1.99 -3.67 0.61
CA PHE A 75 1.93 -3.16 -0.76
C PHE A 75 0.60 -3.41 -1.50
N ILE A 76 -0.33 -4.17 -0.91
CA ILE A 76 -1.70 -4.28 -1.38
C ILE A 76 -2.73 -4.12 -0.25
N LYS A 77 -3.76 -3.32 -0.52
CA LYS A 77 -4.95 -3.30 0.35
C LYS A 77 -5.64 -4.69 0.38
N PRO A 78 -6.25 -5.11 1.50
CA PRO A 78 -7.13 -6.28 1.52
C PRO A 78 -8.19 -6.24 0.42
N TYR A 79 -8.41 -7.37 -0.24
CA TYR A 79 -9.36 -7.55 -1.36
C TYR A 79 -9.12 -6.71 -2.64
N ALA A 80 -8.17 -5.77 -2.64
CA ALA A 80 -7.78 -5.05 -3.85
C ALA A 80 -7.09 -5.93 -4.91
N ARG A 81 -7.14 -5.51 -6.15
CA ARG A 81 -6.40 -6.19 -7.23
C ARG A 81 -5.18 -5.39 -7.69
N PHE A 82 -5.09 -4.13 -7.32
CA PHE A 82 -4.02 -3.24 -7.76
C PHE A 82 -3.07 -2.95 -6.62
N LEU A 83 -1.78 -2.81 -6.95
CA LEU A 83 -0.77 -2.30 -6.03
C LEU A 83 -1.14 -0.91 -5.52
N ASN A 84 -0.72 -0.63 -4.29
CA ASN A 84 -0.90 0.70 -3.71
C ASN A 84 -0.09 1.77 -4.48
N SER A 85 1.08 1.40 -5.01
CA SER A 85 1.89 2.24 -5.91
C SER A 85 1.13 2.65 -7.18
N TYR A 86 0.43 1.72 -7.82
CA TYR A 86 -0.41 2.02 -8.99
C TYR A 86 -1.53 3.02 -8.65
N ARG A 87 -2.20 2.82 -7.50
CA ARG A 87 -3.24 3.74 -7.04
C ARG A 87 -2.69 5.14 -6.78
N PHE A 88 -1.51 5.21 -6.16
CA PHE A 88 -0.79 6.47 -5.92
C PHE A 88 -0.48 7.20 -7.21
N ALA A 89 0.09 6.51 -8.21
CA ALA A 89 0.39 7.08 -9.52
C ALA A 89 -0.86 7.68 -10.19
N LEU A 90 -2.00 6.98 -10.14
CA LEU A 90 -3.26 7.51 -10.68
C LEU A 90 -3.74 8.75 -9.93
N PHE A 91 -3.62 8.78 -8.61
CA PHE A 91 -3.97 9.98 -7.84
C PHE A 91 -3.05 11.15 -8.17
N GLN A 92 -1.74 10.92 -8.28
CA GLN A 92 -0.76 11.93 -8.67
C GLN A 92 -1.14 12.56 -10.00
N ARG A 93 -1.36 11.72 -11.03
CA ARG A 93 -1.75 12.16 -12.37
C ARG A 93 -3.02 13.01 -12.38
N HIS A 94 -4.02 12.62 -11.61
CA HIS A 94 -5.29 13.34 -11.60
C HIS A 94 -5.25 14.64 -10.77
N VAL A 95 -4.69 14.56 -9.57
CA VAL A 95 -4.79 15.63 -8.56
C VAL A 95 -3.67 16.66 -8.74
N VAL A 96 -2.46 16.21 -9.06
CA VAL A 96 -1.28 17.07 -9.17
C VAL A 96 -1.05 17.48 -10.63
N ASP A 97 -1.09 16.53 -11.56
CA ASP A 97 -0.84 16.82 -12.98
C ASP A 97 -2.10 17.36 -13.72
N GLY A 98 -3.26 17.38 -13.04
CA GLY A 98 -4.51 17.91 -13.60
C GLY A 98 -5.15 17.05 -14.72
N ILE A 99 -4.70 15.81 -14.91
CA ILE A 99 -5.23 14.92 -15.97
C ILE A 99 -6.66 14.53 -15.63
N SER A 100 -7.57 14.58 -16.61
CA SER A 100 -8.98 14.23 -16.38
C SER A 100 -9.15 12.75 -15.97
N ILE A 101 -10.13 12.47 -15.09
CA ILE A 101 -10.47 11.10 -14.64
C ILE A 101 -10.69 10.11 -15.78
N ARG A 102 -11.10 10.58 -16.97
CA ARG A 102 -11.34 9.73 -18.15
C ARG A 102 -10.04 9.32 -18.83
N GLN A 103 -9.01 10.17 -18.75
CA GLN A 103 -7.70 9.95 -19.37
C GLN A 103 -6.69 9.31 -18.41
N THR A 104 -6.90 9.43 -17.09
CA THR A 104 -6.00 8.85 -16.08
C THR A 104 -5.83 7.33 -16.22
N PRO A 105 -6.88 6.52 -16.45
CA PRO A 105 -6.77 5.07 -16.55
C PRO A 105 -6.21 4.54 -17.87
N SER A 106 -6.12 5.38 -18.91
CA SER A 106 -5.72 4.99 -20.26
C SER A 106 -4.23 4.64 -20.39
N TYR A 107 -3.48 4.64 -19.29
CA TYR A 107 -2.03 4.42 -19.27
C TYR A 107 -1.63 2.94 -19.25
N SER A 108 -2.50 2.01 -18.83
CA SER A 108 -2.15 0.58 -18.78
C SER A 108 -2.59 -0.15 -20.05
N SER A 109 -1.75 -0.12 -21.09
CA SER A 109 -1.92 -0.91 -22.31
C SER A 109 -0.89 -2.04 -22.47
N ALA A 110 0.03 -2.19 -21.52
CA ALA A 110 0.94 -3.34 -21.52
C ALA A 110 0.12 -4.64 -21.32
N HIS A 111 0.23 -5.54 -22.29
CA HIS A 111 -0.17 -6.96 -22.20
C HIS A 111 -1.64 -7.25 -21.82
N GLY A 112 -2.61 -6.57 -22.43
CA GLY A 112 -4.04 -6.94 -22.27
C GLY A 112 -4.56 -6.79 -20.84
N MET A 113 -3.87 -6.05 -19.98
CA MET A 113 -4.31 -5.75 -18.62
C MET A 113 -5.50 -4.79 -18.65
N HIS A 114 -6.55 -5.12 -17.89
CA HIS A 114 -7.72 -4.25 -17.77
C HIS A 114 -7.34 -2.98 -16.99
N SER A 115 -7.44 -1.84 -17.67
CA SER A 115 -7.38 -0.53 -17.02
C SER A 115 -8.44 -0.41 -15.93
N VAL A 116 -8.13 0.36 -14.89
CA VAL A 116 -9.12 0.62 -13.84
C VAL A 116 -10.31 1.39 -14.42
N SER A 117 -11.54 0.93 -14.16
CA SER A 117 -12.72 1.68 -14.61
C SER A 117 -12.79 3.05 -13.94
N THR A 118 -13.26 4.07 -14.67
CA THR A 118 -13.42 5.43 -14.14
C THR A 118 -14.27 5.48 -12.87
N CYS A 119 -15.30 4.64 -12.77
CA CYS A 119 -16.13 4.48 -11.57
C CYS A 119 -15.34 3.95 -10.37
N THR A 120 -14.44 2.98 -10.59
CA THR A 120 -13.57 2.45 -9.54
C THR A 120 -12.58 3.51 -9.08
N PHE A 121 -11.95 4.21 -10.03
CA PHE A 121 -11.02 5.29 -9.71
C PHE A 121 -11.70 6.42 -8.93
N ARG A 122 -12.89 6.88 -9.34
CA ARG A 122 -13.70 7.86 -8.59
C ARG A 122 -13.97 7.41 -7.16
N ARG A 123 -14.30 6.13 -6.96
CA ARG A 123 -14.56 5.55 -5.63
C ARG A 123 -13.30 5.60 -4.75
N TRP A 124 -12.14 5.27 -5.31
CA TRP A 124 -10.87 5.36 -4.60
C TRP A 124 -10.52 6.81 -4.26
N LEU A 125 -10.67 7.72 -5.22
CA LEU A 125 -10.40 9.15 -5.01
C LEU A 125 -11.31 9.74 -3.93
N LYS A 126 -12.61 9.43 -3.94
CA LYS A 126 -13.55 9.86 -2.90
C LYS A 126 -13.13 9.37 -1.51
N ARG A 127 -12.68 8.12 -1.40
CA ARG A 127 -12.17 7.57 -0.13
C ARG A 127 -10.90 8.27 0.31
N PHE A 128 -9.96 8.50 -0.60
CA PHE A 128 -8.72 9.16 -0.27
C PHE A 128 -8.95 10.61 0.15
N LYS A 129 -9.78 11.38 -0.56
CA LYS A 129 -10.19 12.73 -0.17
C LYS A 129 -10.80 12.78 1.24
N LYS A 130 -11.55 11.75 1.65
CA LYS A 130 -12.16 11.68 2.98
C LYS A 130 -11.11 11.59 4.10
N ILE A 131 -10.05 10.82 3.89
CA ILE A 131 -9.01 10.58 4.91
C ILE A 131 -7.83 11.57 4.82
N ALA A 132 -7.68 12.25 3.69
CA ALA A 132 -6.53 13.11 3.43
C ALA A 132 -6.30 14.18 4.51
N PRO A 133 -7.33 14.84 5.10
CA PRO A 133 -7.12 15.83 6.16
C PRO A 133 -6.44 15.24 7.40
N GLU A 134 -6.82 14.03 7.80
CA GLU A 134 -6.25 13.37 8.97
C GLU A 134 -4.81 12.91 8.69
N VAL A 135 -4.57 12.36 7.50
CA VAL A 135 -3.23 11.97 7.05
C VAL A 135 -2.31 13.18 6.92
N SER A 136 -2.82 14.28 6.36
CA SER A 136 -2.13 15.57 6.21
C SER A 136 -1.69 16.08 7.58
N LYS A 137 -2.62 16.17 8.55
CA LYS A 137 -2.32 16.55 9.93
C LYS A 137 -1.24 15.67 10.56
N HIS A 138 -1.37 14.35 10.45
CA HIS A 138 -0.40 13.43 11.02
C HIS A 138 1.00 13.62 10.40
N LEU A 139 1.08 13.71 9.07
CA LEU A 139 2.33 13.94 8.36
C LEU A 139 2.97 15.27 8.76
N THR A 140 2.19 16.34 8.85
CA THR A 140 2.69 17.64 9.31
C THR A 140 3.30 17.53 10.70
N THR A 141 2.61 16.88 11.65
CA THR A 141 3.14 16.67 13.00
C THR A 141 4.46 15.89 12.96
N ARG A 142 4.51 14.75 12.27
CA ARG A 142 5.74 13.94 12.18
C ARG A 142 6.89 14.67 11.50
N LEU A 143 6.62 15.45 10.45
CA LEU A 143 7.64 16.24 9.76
C LEU A 143 8.22 17.34 10.66
N LEU A 144 7.38 18.01 11.45
CA LEU A 144 7.82 19.04 12.40
C LEU A 144 8.57 18.45 13.60
N GLU A 145 8.21 17.26 14.06
CA GLU A 145 8.97 16.51 15.07
C GLU A 145 10.38 16.16 14.57
N LEU A 146 10.48 15.67 13.32
CA LEU A 146 11.76 15.30 12.72
C LEU A 146 12.62 16.52 12.38
N ARG A 147 11.99 17.63 11.99
CA ARG A 147 12.68 18.87 11.65
C ARG A 147 11.89 20.08 12.16
N PRO A 148 12.14 20.51 13.41
CA PRO A 148 11.57 21.74 13.94
C PRO A 148 11.89 22.93 13.03
N GLY A 149 10.89 23.75 12.72
CA GLY A 149 11.05 24.91 11.83
C GLY A 149 10.96 24.60 10.33
N LEU A 150 10.63 23.35 9.92
CA LEU A 150 10.31 23.06 8.52
C LEU A 150 9.09 23.89 8.07
N SER A 151 9.24 24.64 6.98
CA SER A 151 8.12 25.36 6.36
C SER A 151 7.18 24.38 5.67
N ILE A 152 5.94 24.31 6.15
CA ILE A 152 4.89 23.47 5.59
C ILE A 152 4.07 24.32 4.60
N PRO A 153 3.88 23.88 3.34
CA PRO A 153 3.09 24.62 2.36
C PRO A 153 1.68 24.94 2.88
N LYS A 154 1.30 26.22 2.83
CA LYS A 154 -0.04 26.69 3.20
C LYS A 154 -0.93 26.80 1.96
N GLY A 155 -2.23 26.56 2.12
CA GLY A 155 -3.23 26.72 1.06
C GLY A 155 -3.30 25.58 0.03
N LEU A 156 -2.45 24.55 0.16
CA LEU A 156 -2.54 23.36 -0.67
C LEU A 156 -3.68 22.45 -0.15
N PRO A 157 -4.52 21.87 -1.03
CA PRO A 157 -5.50 20.87 -0.60
C PRO A 157 -4.80 19.69 0.08
N ASP A 158 -5.38 19.16 1.17
CA ASP A 158 -4.76 18.06 1.95
C ASP A 158 -4.35 16.86 1.09
N ILE A 159 -5.20 16.49 0.13
CA ILE A 159 -4.90 15.39 -0.79
C ILE A 159 -3.66 15.66 -1.65
N ALA A 160 -3.47 16.90 -2.12
CA ALA A 160 -2.30 17.28 -2.90
C ALA A 160 -1.04 17.34 -2.00
N PHE A 161 -1.17 17.81 -0.76
CA PHE A 161 -0.08 17.77 0.21
C PHE A 161 0.41 16.34 0.48
N VAL A 162 -0.51 15.42 0.78
CA VAL A 162 -0.18 14.02 1.04
C VAL A 162 0.48 13.37 -0.18
N LEU A 163 -0.02 13.66 -1.39
CA LEU A 163 0.57 13.16 -2.63
C LEU A 163 1.99 13.68 -2.86
N ASN A 164 2.20 14.99 -2.74
CA ASN A 164 3.53 15.58 -2.93
C ASN A 164 4.54 15.11 -1.88
N ALA A 165 4.15 15.08 -0.60
CA ALA A 165 4.98 14.51 0.46
C ALA A 165 5.33 13.05 0.16
N GLY A 166 4.35 12.30 -0.33
CA GLY A 166 4.53 10.95 -0.80
C GLY A 166 5.57 10.82 -1.90
N GLN A 167 5.45 11.61 -2.96
CA GLN A 167 6.38 11.59 -4.08
C GLN A 167 7.82 11.86 -3.63
N VAL A 168 8.02 12.82 -2.72
CA VAL A 168 9.33 13.10 -2.12
C VAL A 168 9.86 11.89 -1.36
N LEU A 169 9.05 11.24 -0.52
CA LEU A 169 9.45 10.03 0.21
C LEU A 169 9.84 8.90 -0.76
N ASN A 170 9.10 8.73 -1.85
CA ASN A 170 9.44 7.74 -2.88
C ASN A 170 10.78 8.02 -3.54
N LEU A 171 11.09 9.28 -3.86
CA LEU A 171 12.39 9.67 -4.41
C LEU A 171 13.53 9.41 -3.42
N ILE A 172 13.32 9.70 -2.13
CA ILE A 172 14.29 9.39 -1.08
C ILE A 172 14.55 7.89 -1.00
N VAL A 173 13.50 7.07 -0.94
CA VAL A 173 13.67 5.61 -0.88
C VAL A 173 14.37 5.07 -2.11
N GLN A 174 14.02 5.56 -3.30
CA GLN A 174 14.70 5.17 -4.54
C GLN A 174 16.21 5.52 -4.49
N SER A 175 16.57 6.66 -3.91
CA SER A 175 17.99 7.03 -3.74
C SER A 175 18.73 6.13 -2.77
N LEU A 176 18.03 5.54 -1.79
CA LEU A 176 18.60 4.63 -0.79
C LEU A 176 18.61 3.16 -1.26
N LEU A 177 17.68 2.77 -2.15
CA LEU A 177 17.47 1.40 -2.62
C LEU A 177 17.34 1.36 -4.16
N PRO A 178 18.43 1.59 -4.91
CA PRO A 178 18.37 1.77 -6.37
C PRO A 178 18.02 0.49 -7.14
N GLU A 179 18.28 -0.68 -6.58
CA GLU A 179 18.08 -1.99 -7.25
C GLU A 179 16.62 -2.46 -7.29
N GLU A 180 15.72 -1.78 -6.57
CA GLU A 180 14.31 -2.18 -6.46
C GLU A 180 13.41 -1.25 -7.28
N PRO A 181 12.55 -1.80 -8.17
CA PRO A 181 11.83 -0.98 -9.14
C PRO A 181 10.78 -0.08 -8.49
N LEU A 182 10.51 1.09 -9.07
CA LEU A 182 9.64 2.14 -8.49
C LEU A 182 8.22 1.66 -8.15
N HIS A 183 7.70 0.66 -8.86
CA HIS A 183 6.38 0.08 -8.61
C HIS A 183 6.31 -0.80 -7.34
N SER A 184 7.46 -1.13 -6.75
CA SER A 184 7.63 -1.94 -5.54
C SER A 184 7.35 -1.19 -4.24
N TYR A 185 7.61 0.12 -4.21
CA TYR A 185 7.44 0.96 -3.03
C TYR A 185 6.24 1.88 -3.23
N GLY A 186 5.06 1.47 -2.76
CA GLY A 186 3.97 2.41 -2.62
C GLY A 186 4.30 3.38 -1.51
N VAL A 187 4.26 4.68 -1.79
CA VAL A 187 4.18 5.74 -0.75
C VAL A 187 3.17 5.35 0.32
N PHE A 188 2.01 4.85 -0.09
CA PHE A 188 0.96 4.44 0.85
C PHE A 188 1.38 3.29 1.74
N ASP A 189 2.36 2.48 1.36
CA ASP A 189 2.87 1.39 2.18
C ASP A 189 3.72 1.96 3.31
N MET A 190 4.56 2.96 3.00
CA MET A 190 5.29 3.73 4.00
C MET A 190 4.37 4.59 4.87
N LEU A 191 3.38 5.25 4.27
CA LEU A 191 2.34 5.96 5.02
C LEU A 191 1.56 5.00 5.90
N ASN A 192 1.23 3.78 5.46
CA ASN A 192 0.57 2.79 6.30
C ASN A 192 1.43 2.32 7.48
N LEU A 193 2.77 2.40 7.38
CA LEU A 193 3.69 2.14 8.50
C LEU A 193 3.78 3.34 9.46
N LEU A 194 3.61 4.56 8.95
CA LEU A 194 3.70 5.79 9.72
C LEU A 194 2.35 6.24 10.31
N LEU A 195 1.24 5.83 9.70
CA LEU A 195 -0.12 6.22 10.09
C LEU A 195 -0.71 5.24 11.11
N PRO A 196 -1.53 5.74 12.05
CA PRO A 196 -2.26 4.87 12.97
C PRO A 196 -3.16 3.87 12.22
N GLY A 197 -3.30 2.65 12.75
CA GLY A 197 -3.91 1.51 12.03
C GLY A 197 -5.38 1.68 11.61
N ASN A 198 -6.10 2.69 12.13
CA ASN A 198 -7.44 3.08 11.71
C ASN A 198 -7.46 3.89 10.39
N LEU A 199 -6.31 4.38 9.93
CA LEU A 199 -6.17 5.25 8.73
C LEU A 199 -5.64 4.52 7.50
N LEU A 200 -5.56 3.20 7.53
CA LEU A 200 -5.08 2.37 6.43
C LEU A 200 -5.97 2.53 5.18
N VAL A 201 -5.39 3.05 4.08
CA VAL A 201 -6.06 3.46 2.82
C VAL A 201 -6.42 2.31 1.89
#